data_AF-A0AAV3L290-F1
#
_entry.id   AF-A0AAV3L290-F1
#
_cell.length_a   1.000
_cell.length_b   1.000
_cell.length_c   1.000
_cell.angle_alpha   90.00
_cell.angle_beta   90.00
_cell.angle_gamma   90.00
#
_symmetry.space_group_name_H-M   'P 1'
#
loop_
_entity.id
_entity.type
_entity.pdbx_description
1 polymer ?
#
loop_
_entity_poly.entity_id
_entity_poly.type
_entity_poly.pdbx_seq_one_letter_code
_entity_poly.pdbx_strand_id
1 'polypeptide(L)' 'MNDFTTEIVQTLVTKGDLNELFRSHLEKAINTLLRTELTAFLDYEKYDRTGFNSGNSRNGS' A
#
# COMPACT_ATOMS: atom_id res chain seq x y z
N MET A 1 -7.87 4.21 -6.44
CA MET A 1 -8.83 3.09 -6.50
C MET A 1 -9.90 3.51 -7.48
N ASN A 2 -9.76 3.16 -8.76
CA ASN A 2 -10.69 3.65 -9.78
C ASN A 2 -11.80 2.63 -10.08
N ASP A 3 -11.68 1.40 -9.55
CA ASP A 3 -12.54 0.27 -9.91
C ASP A 3 -13.25 -0.36 -8.70
N PHE A 4 -13.27 0.31 -7.55
CA PHE A 4 -13.80 -0.29 -6.30
C PHE A 4 -15.25 -0.76 -6.42
N THR A 5 -16.11 0.05 -7.05
CA THR A 5 -17.51 -0.34 -7.31
C THR A 5 -17.61 -1.54 -8.24
N THR A 6 -16.75 -1.63 -9.26
CA THR A 6 -16.67 -2.78 -10.16
C THR A 6 -16.28 -4.05 -9.40
N GLU A 7 -15.28 -3.96 -8.51
CA GLU A 7 -14.83 -5.07 -7.69
C GLU A 7 -15.91 -5.54 -6.69
N ILE A 8 -16.69 -4.61 -6.11
CA ILE A 8 -17.86 -4.96 -5.28
C ILE A 8 -18.88 -5.74 -6.09
N VAL A 9 -19.28 -5.22 -7.26
CA VAL A 9 -20.27 -5.88 -8.12
C VAL A 9 -19.78 -7.27 -8.53
N GLN A 10 -18.52 -7.39 -8.93
CA GLN A 10 -17.94 -8.67 -9.30
C GLN A 10 -17.97 -9.67 -8.13
N THR A 11 -17.59 -9.23 -6.93
CA THR A 11 -17.60 -10.06 -5.72
C THR A 11 -19.01 -10.54 -5.36
N LEU A 12 -20.02 -9.67 -5.51
CA LEU A 12 -21.42 -10.04 -5.31
C LEU A 12 -21.89 -11.07 -6.35
N VAL A 13 -21.60 -10.85 -7.63
CA VAL A 13 -21.99 -11.76 -8.73
C VAL A 13 -21.36 -13.15 -8.56
N THR A 14 -20.12 -13.21 -8.07
CA THR A 14 -19.42 -14.48 -7.80
C THR A 14 -19.74 -15.10 -6.44
N LYS A 15 -20.60 -14.47 -5.63
CA LYS A 15 -20.86 -14.85 -4.23
C LYS A 15 -19.58 -14.93 -3.37
N GLY A 16 -18.61 -14.08 -3.68
CA GLY A 16 -17.38 -13.94 -2.91
C GLY A 16 -17.59 -13.22 -1.57
N ASP A 17 -16.54 -13.17 -0.76
CA ASP A 17 -16.57 -12.53 0.56
C ASP A 17 -16.26 -11.03 0.45
N LEU A 18 -17.27 -10.20 0.73
CA LEU A 18 -17.09 -8.75 0.78
C LEU A 18 -16.18 -8.31 1.92
N ASN A 19 -16.15 -9.00 3.06
CA ASN A 19 -15.28 -8.62 4.18
C ASN A 19 -13.82 -8.73 3.76
N GLU A 20 -13.47 -9.80 3.03
CA GLU A 20 -12.13 -9.98 2.47
C GLU A 20 -11.78 -8.88 1.45
N LEU A 21 -12.73 -8.52 0.58
CA LEU A 21 -12.54 -7.39 -0.35
C LEU A 21 -12.23 -6.09 0.41
N PHE A 22 -13.05 -5.71 1.40
CA PHE A 22 -12.82 -4.51 2.19
C PHE A 22 -11.51 -4.56 2.97
N ARG A 23 -11.20 -5.71 3.61
CA ARG A 23 -9.94 -5.93 4.35
C ARG A 23 -8.74 -5.69 3.45
N SER A 24 -8.74 -6.24 2.23
CA SER A 24 -7.64 -6.11 1.28
C SER A 24 -7.42 -4.66 0.81
N HIS A 25 -8.50 -3.92 0.53
CA HIS A 25 -8.41 -2.50 0.15
C HIS A 25 -7.93 -1.64 1.30
N LEU A 26 -8.42 -1.89 2.52
CA LEU A 26 -7.96 -1.19 3.72
C LEU A 26 -6.48 -1.46 3.98
N GLU A 27 -6.04 -2.72 3.93
CA GLU A 27 -4.64 -3.08 4.06
C GLU A 27 -3.78 -2.37 3.03
N LYS A 28 -4.20 -2.36 1.76
CA LYS A 28 -3.47 -1.67 0.68
C LYS A 28 -3.37 -0.18 0.95
N ALA A 29 -4.46 0.47 1.36
CA ALA A 29 -4.49 1.90 1.66
C ALA A 29 -3.55 2.26 2.81
N ILE A 30 -3.63 1.52 3.92
CA ILE A 30 -2.77 1.74 5.10
C ILE A 30 -1.30 1.49 4.75
N ASN A 31 -0.99 0.40 4.05
CA ASN A 31 0.39 0.12 3.63
C ASN A 31 0.94 1.17 2.66
N THR A 32 0.11 1.75 1.78
CA THR A 32 0.52 2.88 0.95
C THR A 32 0.86 4.10 1.81
N LEU A 33 -0.02 4.48 2.74
CA LEU A 33 0.20 5.62 3.63
C LEU A 33 1.47 5.45 4.46
N LEU A 34 1.66 4.29 5.11
CA LEU A 34 2.85 4.00 5.90
C LEU A 34 4.14 4.07 5.07
N ARG A 35 4.12 3.59 3.81
CA ARG A 35 5.27 3.69 2.91
C ARG A 35 5.55 5.14 2.52
N THR A 36 4.50 5.93 2.26
CA THR A 36 4.63 7.37 1.98
C THR A 36 5.21 8.12 3.17
N GLU A 37 4.73 7.85 4.39
CA GLU A 37 5.27 8.43 5.62
C GLU A 37 6.73 8.04 5.84
N LEU A 38 7.10 6.78 5.58
CA LEU A 38 8.48 6.31 5.66
C LEU A 38 9.38 7.02 4.63
N THR A 39 8.90 7.24 3.40
CA THR A 39 9.62 8.06 2.42
C THR A 39 9.79 9.48 2.90
N ALA A 40 8.73 10.13 3.39
CA ALA A 40 8.80 11.49 3.89
C ALA A 40 9.75 11.62 5.09
N PHE A 41 9.81 10.61 5.96
CA PHE A 41 10.72 10.58 7.10
C PHE A 41 12.19 10.39 6.68
N LEU A 42 12.47 9.47 5.76
CA LEU A 42 13.83 9.18 5.30
C LEU A 42 14.35 10.19 4.26
N ASP A 43 13.46 10.94 3.62
CA ASP A 43 13.73 11.88 2.53
C ASP A 43 14.35 11.23 1.28
N TYR A 44 14.10 9.93 1.08
CA TYR A 44 14.51 9.21 -0.13
C TYR A 44 13.61 8.01 -0.42
N GLU A 45 13.46 7.69 -1.70
CA GLU A 45 12.65 6.55 -2.16
C GLU A 45 13.37 5.21 -2.02
N LYS A 46 12.61 4.10 -2.04
CA LYS A 46 13.22 2.76 -2.00
C LYS A 46 14.19 2.60 -3.18
N TYR A 47 15.45 2.29 -2.85
CA TYR A 47 16.59 2.16 -3.78
C TYR A 47 17.12 3.46 -4.40
N ASP A 48 16.68 4.62 -3.94
CA ASP A 48 17.29 5.88 -4.35
C ASP A 48 18.74 5.98 -3.81
N ARG A 49 19.64 6.47 -4.66
CA ARG A 49 21.05 6.68 -4.32
C ARG A 49 21.24 7.78 -3.28
N THR A 50 20.32 8.73 -3.20
CA THR A 50 20.32 9.78 -2.18
C THR A 50 20.31 9.22 -0.76
N GLY A 51 19.74 8.02 -0.56
CA GLY A 51 19.75 7.32 0.73
C GLY A 51 21.09 6.69 1.11
N PHE A 52 22.07 6.63 0.20
CA PHE A 52 23.35 5.97 0.48
C PHE A 52 24.17 6.83 1.44
N ASN A 53 24.73 6.21 2.48
CA ASN A 53 25.48 6.90 3.54
C ASN A 53 24.67 7.99 4.28
N SER A 54 23.33 7.96 4.23
CA SER A 54 22.43 8.90 4.94
C SER A 54 22.35 8.65 6.46
N GLY A 55 22.93 7.55 6.95
CA GLY A 55 22.91 7.14 8.36
C GLY A 55 21.72 6.25 8.74
N ASN A 56 20.60 6.29 7.98
CA ASN A 56 19.43 5.44 8.21
C ASN A 56 19.05 4.69 6.92
N SER A 57 18.79 3.39 7.05
CA SER A 57 18.46 2.50 5.92
C SER A 57 17.08 1.89 6.04
N ARG A 58 16.37 1.76 4.91
CA ARG A 58 15.19 0.90 4.81
C ARG A 58 15.62 -0.56 5.02
N ASN A 59 15.16 -1.19 6.10
CA ASN A 59 15.58 -2.55 6.50
C ASN A 59 14.38 -3.50 6.66
N GLY A 60 13.57 -3.61 5.62
CA GLY A 60 12.37 -4.45 5.56
C GLY A 60 11.93 -4.65 4.11
N SER A 61 10.99 -5.57 3.88
CA SER A 61 10.52 -5.98 2.55
C SER A 61 9.47 -5.03 1.96
#